data_AF-A0A7V9P4J8-F1
#
_entry.id   AF-A0A7V9P4J8-F1
#
_cell.length_a   1.000
_cell.length_b   1.000
_cell.length_c   1.000
_cell.angle_alpha   90.00
_cell.angle_beta   90.00
_cell.angle_gamma   90.00
#
_symmetry.space_group_name_H-M   'P 1'
#
loop_
_entity.id
_entity.type
_entity.pdbx_description
1 polymer ?
#
loop_
_entity_poly.entity_id
_entity_poly.type
_entity_poly.pdbx_seq_one_letter_code
_entity_poly.pdbx_strand_id
1 'polypeptide(L)' 'MRVAILSPVWFPVPPTGYGGIEWVVSLLADGLVEAGHDVTLFA' A
#
# COMPACT_ATOMS: atom_id res chain seq x y z
N MET A 1 0.80 12.00 -10.32
CA MET A 1 2.08 12.19 -9.57
C MET A 1 2.82 10.86 -9.54
N ARG A 2 4.11 10.84 -9.18
CA ARG A 2 4.84 9.61 -8.88
C ARG A 2 4.94 9.44 -7.37
N VAL A 3 4.46 8.33 -6.84
CA VAL A 3 4.36 8.07 -5.40
C VAL A 3 5.05 6.75 -5.08
N ALA A 4 6.01 6.78 -4.17
CA ALA A 4 6.60 5.58 -3.59
C ALA A 4 6.00 5.35 -2.19
N ILE A 5 5.44 4.17 -1.95
CA ILE A 5 4.91 3.77 -0.65
C ILE A 5 5.82 2.69 -0.08
N LEU A 6 6.32 2.92 1.14
CA LEU A 6 7.09 1.94 1.88
C LEU A 6 6.21 1.34 2.97
N SER A 7 5.96 0.04 2.89
CA SER A 7 5.26 -0.71 3.92
C SER A 7 6.20 -1.09 5.07
N PRO A 8 5.69 -1.25 6.29
CA PRO A 8 6.43 -1.95 7.34
C PRO A 8 6.74 -3.40 6.94
N VAL A 9 7.85 -3.93 7.45
CA VAL A 9 8.38 -5.27 7.11
C VAL A 9 7.80 -6.39 7.99
N TRP A 10 6.67 -6.16 8.65
CA TRP A 10 6.11 -7.10 9.62
C TRP A 10 5.16 -8.10 8.97
N PHE A 11 4.32 -7.65 8.04
CA PHE A 11 3.30 -8.47 7.37
C PHE A 11 3.28 -8.18 5.86
N PRO A 12 2.81 -9.13 5.03
CA PRO A 12 2.59 -8.88 3.62
C PRO A 12 1.50 -7.82 3.40
N VAL A 13 1.54 -7.17 2.24
CA VAL A 13 0.49 -6.25 1.77
C VAL A 13 -0.24 -6.87 0.56
N PRO A 14 -1.56 -7.08 0.62
CA PRO A 14 -2.43 -6.94 1.78
C PRO A 14 -2.19 -8.06 2.82
N PRO A 15 -2.46 -7.80 4.11
CA PRO A 15 -2.30 -8.81 5.15
C PRO A 15 -3.45 -9.83 5.11
N THR A 16 -3.21 -11.06 5.56
CA THR A 16 -4.26 -12.10 5.66
C THR A 16 -5.07 -12.03 6.95
N GLY A 17 -4.69 -11.16 7.89
CA GLY A 17 -5.32 -11.05 9.22
C GLY A 17 -4.99 -9.73 9.90
N TYR A 18 -4.34 -9.79 11.07
CA TYR A 18 -3.81 -8.59 11.73
C TYR A 18 -2.74 -7.93 10.86
N GLY A 19 -2.78 -6.59 10.78
CA GLY A 19 -1.94 -5.80 9.89
C GLY A 19 -2.63 -4.48 9.56
N GLY A 20 -2.90 -3.68 10.59
CA GLY A 20 -3.69 -2.45 10.41
C GLY A 20 -3.00 -1.46 9.46
N ILE A 21 -1.67 -1.35 9.53
CA ILE A 21 -0.90 -0.48 8.65
C ILE A 21 -0.90 -1.06 7.23
N GLU A 22 -0.69 -2.36 7.08
CA GLU A 22 -0.65 -3.04 5.79
C GLU A 22 -2.00 -2.98 5.06
N TRP A 23 -3.12 -3.03 5.78
CA TRP A 23 -4.45 -2.74 5.20
C TRP A 23 -4.55 -1.30 4.69
N VAL A 24 -4.11 -0.31 5.46
CA VAL A 24 -4.12 1.09 5.04
C VAL A 24 -3.22 1.29 3.81
N VAL A 25 -2.05 0.68 3.80
CA VAL A 25 -1.12 0.72 2.66
C VAL A 25 -1.76 0.16 1.40
N SER A 26 -2.42 -1.02 1.49
CA SER A 26 -3.12 -1.61 0.34
C SER A 26 -4.22 -0.69 -0.18
N LEU A 27 -5.11 -0.22 0.70
CA LEU A 27 -6.25 0.63 0.33
C LEU A 27 -5.78 1.98 -0.24
N LEU A 28 -4.72 2.55 0.32
CA LEU A 28 -4.15 3.81 -0.17
C LEU A 28 -3.48 3.63 -1.54
N ALA A 29 -2.71 2.55 -1.74
CA ALA A 29 -2.06 2.27 -3.01
C ALA A 29 -3.10 2.12 -4.13
N ASP A 30 -4.14 1.31 -3.90
CA ASP A 30 -5.22 1.10 -4.86
C ASP A 30 -5.95 2.42 -5.17
N GLY A 31 -6.32 3.19 -4.14
CA GLY A 31 -7.01 4.47 -4.33
C GLY A 31 -6.18 5.52 -5.07
N LEU A 32 -4.86 5.55 -4.86
CA LEU A 32 -3.96 6.46 -5.60
C LEU A 32 -3.80 6.05 -7.07
N VAL A 33 -3.78 4.75 -7.36
CA VAL A 33 -3.80 4.24 -8.74
C VAL A 33 -5.12 4.61 -9.42
N GLU A 34 -6.25 4.40 -8.76
CA GLU A 34 -7.58 4.79 -9.26
C GLU A 34 -7.68 6.30 -9.53
N ALA A 35 -7.01 7.13 -8.73
CA ALA A 35 -6.91 8.58 -8.93
C ALA A 35 -5.95 8.99 -10.07
N GLY A 36 -5.35 8.04 -10.80
CA GLY A 36 -4.48 8.29 -11.95
C GLY A 36 -3.04 8.64 -11.56
N HIS A 37 -2.55 8.18 -10.41
CA HIS A 37 -1.15 8.33 -10.03
C HIS A 37 -0.32 7.10 -10.37
N ASP A 38 0.97 7.33 -10.64
CA ASP A 38 1.97 6.29 -10.86
C ASP A 38 2.54 5.88 -9.49
N VAL A 39 2.14 4.70 -9.00
CA VAL A 39 2.43 4.22 -7.65
C VAL A 39 3.37 3.03 -7.72
N THR A 40 4.45 3.08 -6.94
CA THR A 40 5.30 1.92 -6.66
C THR A 40 5.22 1.59 -5.17
N LEU A 41 4.77 0.39 -4.85
CA LEU A 41 4.71 -0.13 -3.48
C LEU A 41 5.93 -1.02 -3.21
N PHE A 42 6.62 -0.76 -2.11
CA PHE A 42 7.66 -1.61 -1.54
C PHE A 42 7.08 -2.27 -0.29
N ALA A 43 6.80 -3.58 -0.38
CA ALA A 43 6.15 -4.38 0.66
C ALA A 43 6.91 -5.67 0.95
#